data_AF-A0A3D5FN75-F1
#
_entry.id   AF-A0A3D5FN75-F1
#
_cell.length_a   1.000
_cell.length_b   1.000
_cell.length_c   1.000
_cell.angle_alpha   90.00
_cell.angle_beta   90.00
_cell.angle_gamma   90.00
#
_symmetry.space_group_name_H-M   'P 1'
#
loop_
_entity.id
_entity.type
_entity.pdbx_description
1 polymer ?
#
loop_
_entity_poly.entity_id
_entity_poly.type
_entity_poly.pdbx_seq_one_letter_code
_entity_poly.pdbx_strand_id
1 'polypeptide(L)' 'MLLIEVASCNESADFELIIRAYHAADQAHHGQIRRSGEPFLQHCVEVARILAQLRLDSTTVAAGLLH' A
#
# COMPACT_ATOMS: atom_id res chain seq x y z
N MET A 1 -0.22 1.46 10.30
CA MET A 1 -0.73 2.53 9.40
C MET A 1 0.34 2.74 8.35
N LEU A 2 0.10 2.34 7.09
CA LEU A 2 1.14 2.11 6.06
C LEU A 2 2.29 3.12 6.04
N LEU A 3 1.99 4.42 6.06
CA LEU A 3 3.02 5.47 6.00
C LEU A 3 3.96 5.48 7.21
N ILE A 4 3.47 5.12 8.41
CA ILE A 4 4.32 4.96 9.60
C ILE A 4 5.27 3.78 9.42
N GLU A 5 4.76 2.64 8.92
CA GLU A 5 5.62 1.48 8.67
C GLU A 5 6.70 1.81 7.63
N VAL A 6 6.34 2.46 6.52
CA VAL A 6 7.30 2.92 5.50
C VAL A 6 8.35 3.85 6.12
N ALA A 7 7.94 4.88 6.87
CA ALA A 7 8.87 5.83 7.49
C ALA A 7 9.82 5.17 8.49
N SER A 8 9.35 4.17 9.24
CA SER A 8 10.19 3.42 10.18
C SER A 8 11.20 2.48 9.51
N CYS A 9 10.91 2.03 8.28
CA CYS A 9 11.71 1.04 7.57
C CYS A 9 12.70 1.68 6.59
N ASN A 10 12.34 2.81 5.99
CA ASN A 10 13.13 3.54 5.01
C ASN A 10 12.85 5.06 5.08
N GLU A 11 13.80 5.82 5.61
CA GLU A 11 13.73 7.28 5.71
C GLU A 11 13.83 7.99 4.36
N SER A 12 14.40 7.33 3.35
CA SER A 12 14.55 7.84 1.98
C SER A 12 13.44 7.36 1.05
N ALA A 13 12.33 6.84 1.61
CA ALA A 13 11.20 6.38 0.81
C ALA A 13 10.57 7.54 0.03
N ASP A 14 10.24 7.28 -1.24
CA ASP A 14 9.40 8.16 -2.05
C ASP A 14 7.94 8.05 -1.59
N PHE A 15 7.55 8.91 -0.64
CA PHE A 15 6.19 8.94 -0.11
C PHE A 15 5.17 9.41 -1.14
N GLU A 16 5.54 10.30 -2.06
CA GLU A 16 4.64 10.81 -3.11
C GLU A 16 4.23 9.69 -4.06
N LEU A 17 5.17 8.81 -4.43
CA LEU A 17 4.86 7.63 -5.23
C LEU A 17 3.87 6.70 -4.50
N ILE A 18 4.11 6.43 -3.22
CA ILE A 18 3.27 5.52 -2.42
C ILE A 18 1.87 6.10 -2.21
N ILE A 19 1.75 7.41 -1.93
CA ILE A 19 0.47 8.11 -1.77
C ILE A 19 -0.32 8.09 -3.08
N ARG A 20 0.33 8.37 -4.21
CA ARG A 20 -0.31 8.28 -5.52
C ARG A 20 -0.80 6.87 -5.84
N ALA A 21 0.01 5.85 -5.54
CA ALA A 21 -0.38 4.46 -5.71
C ALA A 21 -1.57 4.09 -4.83
N TYR A 22 -1.59 4.56 -3.58
CA TYR A 22 -2.72 4.36 -2.67
C TYR A 22 -4.02 4.96 -3.23
N HIS A 23 -3.99 6.21 -3.69
CA HIS A 23 -5.17 6.85 -4.27
C HIS A 23 -5.65 6.15 -5.55
N ALA A 24 -4.73 5.69 -6.40
CA ALA A 24 -5.10 4.92 -7.58
C ALA A 24 -5.77 3.59 -7.21
N ALA A 25 -5.25 2.87 -6.21
CA ALA A 25 -5.84 1.64 -5.71
C ALA A 25 -7.22 1.88 -5.07
N ASP A 26 -7.38 2.93 -4.26
CA ASP A 26 -8.66 3.31 -3.64
C ASP A 26 -9.72 3.63 -4.70
N GLN A 27 -9.34 4.38 -5.74
CA GLN A 27 -10.23 4.68 -6.86
C GLN A 27 -10.61 3.41 -7.66
N ALA A 28 -9.64 2.55 -7.96
CA ALA A 28 -9.87 1.33 -8.73
C ALA A 28 -10.77 0.32 -7.98
N HIS A 29 -10.64 0.27 -6.65
CA HIS A 29 -11.36 -0.66 -5.79
C HIS A 29 -12.51 -0.02 -5.02
N HIS A 30 -12.96 1.18 -5.41
CA HIS A 30 -14.02 1.88 -4.72
C HIS A 30 -15.31 1.06 -4.71
N GLY A 31 -15.85 0.80 -3.51
CA GLY A 31 -17.04 -0.02 -3.32
C GLY A 31 -16.83 -1.53 -3.54
N GLN A 32 -15.64 -1.98 -3.89
CA GLN A 32 -15.34 -3.40 -4.06
C GLN A 32 -15.11 -4.07 -2.70
N ILE A 33 -15.76 -5.23 -2.52
CA ILE A 33 -15.72 -6.02 -1.29
C ILE A 33 -15.10 -7.39 -1.57
N ARG A 34 -14.25 -7.87 -0.66
CA ARG A 34 -13.68 -9.23 -0.72
C ARG A 34 -14.68 -10.27 -0.22
N ARG A 35 -14.42 -11.54 -0.51
CA ARG A 35 -15.18 -12.66 0.09
C ARG A 35 -15.20 -12.64 1.63
N SER A 36 -14.19 -12.04 2.27
CA SER A 36 -14.15 -11.86 3.73
C SER A 36 -15.17 -10.83 4.25
N GLY A 37 -15.74 -9.99 3.39
CA GLY A 37 -16.60 -8.86 3.76
C GLY A 37 -15.85 -7.54 3.94
N GLU A 38 -14.52 -7.55 3.87
CA GLU A 38 -13.69 -6.34 3.99
C GLU A 38 -13.60 -5.56 2.66
N PRO A 39 -13.40 -4.23 2.71
CA PRO A 39 -13.05 -3.45 1.54
C PRO A 39 -11.81 -4.03 0.84
N PHE A 40 -11.84 -4.12 -0.49
CA PHE A 40 -10.74 -4.70 -1.25
C PHE A 40 -9.43 -3.93 -1.05
N LEU A 41 -9.49 -2.61 -0.93
CA LEU A 41 -8.34 -1.76 -0.63
C LEU A 41 -7.54 -2.23 0.60
N GLN A 42 -8.22 -2.77 1.63
CA GLN A 42 -7.55 -3.24 2.84
C GLN A 42 -6.53 -4.34 2.53
N HIS A 43 -6.83 -5.22 1.56
CA HIS A 43 -5.88 -6.24 1.13
C HIS A 43 -4.63 -5.62 0.49
N CYS A 44 -4.79 -4.66 -0.42
CA CYS A 44 -3.68 -3.97 -1.07
C CYS A 44 -2.78 -3.26 -0.03
N VAL A 45 -3.40 -2.59 0.95
CA VAL A 45 -2.69 -1.91 2.03
C VAL A 45 -1.90 -2.89 2.90
N GLU A 46 -2.46 -4.05 3.25
CA GLU A 46 -1.77 -5.05 4.06
C GLU A 46 -0.59 -5.69 3.30
N VAL A 47 -0.72 -5.94 2.00
CA VAL A 47 0.40 -6.40 1.16
C VAL A 47 1.51 -5.35 1.15
N ALA A 48 1.19 -4.09 0.87
CA ALA A 48 2.15 -2.99 0.87
C ALA A 48 2.84 -2.82 2.23
N ARG A 49 2.10 -3.02 3.34
CA ARG A 49 2.65 -2.97 4.70
C ARG A 49 3.67 -4.07 4.95
N ILE A 50 3.41 -5.30 4.50
CA ILE A 50 4.37 -6.41 4.60
C ILE A 50 5.64 -6.09 3.80
N LEU A 51 5.50 -5.58 2.57
CA LEU A 51 6.64 -5.20 1.73
C LEU A 51 7.49 -4.09 2.39
N ALA A 52 6.83 -3.11 3.02
CA ALA A 52 7.51 -2.06 3.78
C ALA A 52 8.27 -2.64 5.00
N GLN A 53 7.66 -3.57 5.75
CA GLN A 53 8.31 -4.26 6.88
C GLN A 53 9.52 -5.09 6.47
N LEU A 54 9.51 -5.63 5.25
CA LEU A 54 10.66 -6.30 4.63
C LEU A 54 11.74 -5.33 4.14
N ARG A 55 11.56 -4.02 4.38
CA ARG A 55 12.48 -2.93 3.97
C ARG A 55 12.72 -2.88 2.46
N LEU A 56 11.70 -3.21 1.67
CA LEU A 56 11.78 -3.10 0.21
C LEU A 56 11.63 -1.64 -0.25
N ASP A 57 12.02 -1.39 -1.49
CA ASP A 57 12.03 -0.05 -2.06
C ASP A 57 10.60 0.49 -2.33
N SER A 58 10.50 1.81 -2.51
CA SER A 58 9.22 2.50 -2.72
C SER A 58 8.46 2.00 -3.95
N THR A 59 9.17 1.57 -5.01
CA THR A 59 8.54 0.99 -6.21
C THR A 59 7.85 -0.31 -5.87
N THR A 60 8.50 -1.18 -5.10
CA THR A 60 7.92 -2.46 -4.68
C THR A 60 6.72 -2.26 -3.76
N VAL A 61 6.80 -1.34 -2.80
CA VAL A 61 5.66 -1.01 -1.92
C VAL A 61 4.49 -0.45 -2.73
N ALA A 62 4.75 0.46 -3.67
CA ALA A 62 3.73 0.99 -4.58
C ALA A 62 3.13 -0.09 -5.48
N ALA A 63 3.93 -1.03 -5.99
CA ALA A 63 3.43 -2.17 -6.75
C ALA A 63 2.52 -3.07 -5.90
N GLY A 64 2.85 -3.25 -4.61
CA GLY A 64 1.97 -3.95 -3.67
C GLY A 64 0.60 -3.29 -3.47
N LEU A 65 0.51 -1.96 -3.64
CA LEU A 65 -0.79 -1.27 -3.64
C LEU A 65 -1.57 -1.48 -4.94
N LEU A 66 -0.88 -1.69 -6.07
CA LEU A 66 -1.45 -1.70 -7.43
C LEU A 66 -1.63 -3.08 -8.06
N HIS A 67 -1.28 -4.16 -7.35
CA HIS A 67 -1.36 -5.54 -7.85
C HIS A 67 -2.81 -6.04 -8.01
#